data_AF-A0A836D4N5-F1
#
_entry.id   AF-A0A836D4N5-F1
#
_cell.length_a   1.000
_cell.length_b   1.000
_cell.length_c   1.000
_cell.angle_alpha   90.00
_cell.angle_beta   90.00
_cell.angle_gamma   90.00
#
_symmetry.space_group_name_H-M   'P 1'
#
loop_
_entity.id
_entity.type
_entity.pdbx_description
1 polymer ?
#
loop_
_entity_poly.entity_id
_entity_poly.type
_entity_poly.pdbx_seq_one_letter_code
_entity_poly.pdbx_strand_id
1 'polypeptide(L)'
;MITLLSTIFSILVIIQFILRNFANGFLALVSCIDWVKRQKISSIDVIVTAMAVSRIVLLCVMLIHWYYVLLHPALYGFKIRTIVHVAWTISNHYSTWLATSLSIFYFHFSSLIFLHPKWRVKSVALMMMLGTSLILFIQVAVLSIGEAIQIKEYEGNATQKTKLRDILHLSNVTLFTLTNFIPFSMSLTSFLLLIFSLWKHLRKMQLNDPSSKAHVRAMIMAMPFLILLAIHFLSHLMTTFHHNVMQSELAFMLAEALGTIYPSVHSFVLILGNDKLRKASLLVLWQLRCG
;
A
#
# COMPACT_ATOMS: atom_id res chain seq x y z
N MET A 1 -6.27 -29.79 -12.60
CA MET A 1 -6.45 -29.28 -13.98
C MET A 1 -6.51 -27.77 -13.89
N ILE A 2 -5.46 -27.04 -14.30
CA ILE A 2 -5.46 -25.57 -14.26
C ILE A 2 -6.38 -25.08 -15.38
N THR A 3 -7.42 -24.32 -15.03
CA THR A 3 -8.36 -23.76 -16.01
C THR A 3 -7.69 -22.64 -16.80
N LEU A 4 -8.06 -22.44 -18.08
CA LEU A 4 -7.55 -21.35 -18.93
C LEU A 4 -7.59 -19.98 -18.20
N LEU A 5 -8.65 -19.75 -17.45
CA LEU A 5 -8.85 -18.54 -16.65
C LEU A 5 -7.81 -18.39 -15.53
N SER A 6 -7.47 -19.47 -14.82
CA SER A 6 -6.44 -19.49 -13.79
C SER A 6 -5.05 -19.21 -14.38
N THR A 7 -4.77 -19.71 -15.60
CA THR A 7 -3.53 -19.41 -16.33
C THR A 7 -3.43 -17.93 -16.71
N ILE A 8 -4.50 -17.36 -17.29
CA ILE A 8 -4.53 -15.93 -17.67
C ILE A 8 -4.34 -15.04 -16.44
N PHE A 9 -5.05 -15.36 -15.34
CA PHE A 9 -4.92 -14.64 -14.08
C PHE A 9 -3.49 -14.72 -13.51
N SER A 10 -2.89 -15.91 -13.52
CA SER A 10 -1.51 -16.11 -13.08
C SER A 10 -0.52 -15.27 -13.89
N ILE A 11 -0.68 -15.22 -15.22
CA ILE A 11 0.14 -14.39 -16.10
C ILE A 11 0.00 -12.90 -15.75
N LEU A 12 -1.23 -12.41 -15.57
CA LEU A 12 -1.49 -11.02 -15.18
C LEU A 12 -0.83 -10.67 -13.84
N VAL A 13 -0.94 -11.55 -12.85
CA VAL A 13 -0.31 -11.38 -11.53
C VAL A 13 1.21 -11.34 -11.67
N ILE A 14 1.83 -12.20 -12.49
CA ILE A 14 3.27 -12.21 -12.73
C ILE A 14 3.73 -10.92 -13.42
N ILE A 15 3.02 -10.45 -14.45
CA ILE A 15 3.34 -9.19 -15.14
C ILE A 15 3.26 -8.01 -14.16
N GLN A 16 2.17 -7.94 -13.40
CA GLN A 16 1.98 -6.89 -12.40
C GLN A 16 3.03 -6.94 -11.30
N PHE A 17 3.43 -8.14 -10.89
CA PHE A 17 4.53 -8.38 -9.96
C PHE A 17 5.86 -7.82 -10.49
N ILE A 18 6.23 -8.14 -11.73
CA ILE A 18 7.48 -7.66 -12.35
C ILE A 18 7.49 -6.13 -12.43
N LEU A 19 6.43 -5.54 -12.98
CA LEU A 19 6.30 -4.09 -13.13
C LEU A 19 6.38 -3.37 -11.78
N ARG A 20 5.74 -3.92 -10.75
CA ARG A 20 5.72 -3.36 -9.41
C ARG A 20 7.10 -3.44 -8.75
N ASN A 21 7.82 -4.56 -8.87
CA ASN A 21 9.17 -4.69 -8.33
C ASN A 21 10.13 -3.72 -9.00
N PHE A 22 10.04 -3.59 -10.33
CA PHE A 22 10.85 -2.64 -11.07
C PHE A 22 10.63 -1.20 -10.58
N ALA A 23 9.37 -0.76 -10.46
CA ALA A 23 9.06 0.59 -10.01
C ALA A 23 9.51 0.86 -8.56
N ASN A 24 9.25 -0.06 -7.63
CA ASN A 24 9.65 0.10 -6.22
C ASN A 24 11.17 -0.01 -6.04
N GLY A 25 11.82 -0.94 -6.73
CA GLY A 25 13.27 -1.09 -6.73
C GLY A 25 13.97 0.15 -7.28
N PHE A 26 13.45 0.72 -8.37
CA PHE A 26 13.95 1.98 -8.92
C PHE A 26 13.80 3.15 -7.93
N LEU A 27 12.65 3.27 -7.26
CA LEU A 27 12.43 4.29 -6.22
C LEU A 27 13.43 4.18 -5.07
N ALA A 28 13.65 2.97 -4.56
CA ALA A 28 14.60 2.71 -3.48
C ALA A 28 16.05 2.98 -3.91
N LEU A 29 16.41 2.54 -5.13
CA LEU A 29 17.76 2.70 -5.68
C LEU A 29 18.12 4.18 -5.86
N VAL A 30 17.24 4.97 -6.51
CA VAL A 30 17.51 6.40 -6.71
C VAL A 30 17.66 7.11 -5.36
N SER A 31 16.77 6.81 -4.41
CA SER A 31 16.85 7.38 -3.07
C SER A 31 18.14 7.01 -2.33
N CYS A 32 18.65 5.79 -2.51
CA CYS A 32 19.93 5.34 -1.97
C CYS A 32 21.11 6.08 -2.63
N ILE A 33 21.11 6.21 -3.96
CA ILE A 33 22.14 6.95 -4.70
C ILE A 33 22.22 8.40 -4.21
N ASP A 34 21.09 9.05 -3.97
CA ASP A 34 21.08 10.40 -3.43
C ASP A 34 21.59 10.50 -2.01
N TRP A 35 21.28 9.51 -1.17
CA TRP A 35 21.82 9.45 0.18
C TRP A 35 23.35 9.38 0.15
N VAL A 36 23.92 8.50 -0.68
CA VAL A 36 25.38 8.37 -0.86
C VAL A 36 25.98 9.68 -1.38
N LYS A 37 25.36 10.31 -2.40
CA LYS A 37 25.87 11.56 -3.00
C LYS A 37 25.78 12.77 -2.09
N ARG A 38 24.69 12.92 -1.34
CA ARG A 38 24.39 14.13 -0.55
C ARG A 38 24.78 14.00 0.93
N GLN A 39 25.13 12.80 1.39
CA GLN A 39 25.39 12.46 2.80
C GLN A 39 24.23 12.84 3.76
N LYS A 40 23.05 13.17 3.21
CA LYS A 40 21.85 13.59 3.91
C LYS A 40 20.63 13.09 3.15
N ILE A 41 19.74 12.40 3.85
CA ILE A 41 18.48 11.91 3.28
C ILE A 41 17.33 12.87 3.61
N SER A 42 16.54 13.24 2.59
CA SER A 42 15.35 14.06 2.80
C SER A 42 14.22 13.23 3.44
N SER A 43 13.31 13.87 4.17
CA SER A 43 12.19 13.17 4.83
C SER A 43 11.31 12.42 3.84
N ILE A 44 11.11 12.98 2.65
CA ILE A 44 10.33 12.37 1.56
C ILE A 44 11.05 11.13 1.07
N ASP A 45 12.36 11.24 0.80
CA ASP A 45 13.14 10.11 0.30
C ASP A 45 13.16 8.96 1.33
N VAL A 46 13.19 9.26 2.64
CA VAL A 46 13.05 8.23 3.70
C VAL A 46 11.68 7.53 3.61
N ILE A 47 10.58 8.28 3.59
CA ILE A 47 9.22 7.71 3.55
C ILE A 47 9.02 6.89 2.27
N VAL A 48 9.45 7.42 1.13
CA VAL A 48 9.34 6.74 -0.18
C VAL A 48 10.19 5.48 -0.23
N THR A 49 11.42 5.52 0.31
CA THR A 49 12.29 4.33 0.38
C THR A 49 11.71 3.27 1.31
N ALA A 50 11.27 3.66 2.51
CA ALA A 50 10.67 2.73 3.46
C ALA A 50 9.41 2.06 2.87
N MET A 51 8.57 2.84 2.17
CA MET A 51 7.38 2.33 1.49
C MET A 51 7.74 1.40 0.32
N ALA A 52 8.79 1.73 -0.44
CA ALA A 52 9.27 0.87 -1.51
C ALA A 52 9.80 -0.47 -0.96
N VAL A 53 10.59 -0.44 0.11
CA VAL A 53 11.11 -1.64 0.79
C VAL A 53 9.97 -2.49 1.34
N SER A 54 9.00 -1.89 2.05
CA SER A 54 7.86 -2.65 2.58
C SER A 54 7.04 -3.33 1.47
N ARG A 55 6.91 -2.68 0.31
CA ARG A 55 6.23 -3.25 -0.86
C ARG A 55 7.04 -4.38 -1.51
N ILE A 56 8.36 -4.27 -1.58
CA ILE A 56 9.23 -5.36 -2.07
C ILE A 56 9.13 -6.56 -1.14
N VAL A 57 9.17 -6.36 0.18
CA VAL A 57 8.99 -7.46 1.15
C VAL A 57 7.63 -8.12 0.98
N LEU A 58 6.54 -7.33 0.88
CA LEU A 58 5.19 -7.86 0.64
C LEU A 58 5.14 -8.74 -0.63
N LEU A 59 5.81 -8.31 -1.69
CA LEU A 59 5.91 -9.04 -2.95
C LEU A 59 6.69 -10.35 -2.80
N CYS A 60 7.82 -10.34 -2.09
CA CYS A 60 8.55 -11.56 -1.78
C CYS A 60 7.69 -12.54 -0.99
N VAL A 61 6.92 -12.05 -0.01
CA VAL A 61 5.99 -12.89 0.77
C VAL A 61 4.89 -13.48 -0.11
N MET A 62 4.31 -12.69 -1.02
CA MET A 62 3.34 -13.16 -2.03
C MET A 62 3.90 -14.29 -2.90
N LEU A 63 5.14 -14.16 -3.38
CA LEU A 63 5.77 -15.21 -4.19
C LEU A 63 6.00 -16.48 -3.39
N ILE A 64 6.49 -16.35 -2.16
CA ILE A 64 6.71 -17.49 -1.26
C ILE A 64 5.39 -18.21 -1.01
N HIS A 65 4.32 -17.46 -0.72
CA HIS A 65 2.96 -18.00 -0.59
C HIS A 65 2.54 -18.79 -1.83
N TRP A 66 2.64 -18.18 -3.01
CA TRP A 66 2.26 -18.80 -4.28
C TRP A 66 3.07 -20.06 -4.58
N TYR A 67 4.39 -20.03 -4.35
CA TYR A 67 5.30 -21.17 -4.51
C TYR A 67 4.88 -22.35 -3.63
N TYR A 68 4.62 -22.11 -2.35
CA TYR A 68 4.20 -23.18 -1.44
C TYR A 68 2.80 -23.72 -1.76
N VAL A 69 1.85 -22.86 -2.10
CA VAL A 69 0.48 -23.29 -2.43
C VAL A 69 0.44 -24.10 -3.74
N LEU A 70 1.19 -23.69 -4.76
CA LEU A 70 1.11 -24.32 -6.09
C LEU A 70 2.09 -25.48 -6.30
N LEU A 71 3.34 -25.35 -5.85
CA LEU A 71 4.42 -26.30 -6.19
C LEU A 71 4.71 -27.29 -5.06
N HIS A 72 4.55 -26.88 -3.80
CA HIS A 72 4.85 -27.74 -2.64
C HIS A 72 3.81 -27.66 -1.53
N PRO A 73 2.53 -27.99 -1.81
CA PRO A 73 1.45 -27.88 -0.83
C PRO A 73 1.67 -28.75 0.41
N ALA A 74 2.37 -29.88 0.28
CA ALA A 74 2.73 -30.75 1.40
C ALA A 74 3.69 -30.10 2.41
N LEU A 75 4.49 -29.12 1.96
CA LEU A 75 5.40 -28.36 2.83
C LEU A 75 4.72 -27.13 3.45
N TYR A 76 3.54 -26.72 2.94
CA TYR A 76 2.79 -25.57 3.43
C TYR A 76 2.03 -25.87 4.75
N GLY A 77 2.79 -26.27 5.76
CA GLY A 77 2.30 -26.55 7.10
C GLY A 77 1.94 -25.29 7.88
N PHE A 78 1.31 -25.49 9.04
CA PHE A 78 0.84 -24.42 9.93
C PHE A 78 1.90 -23.33 10.18
N LYS A 79 3.12 -23.73 10.57
CA LYS A 79 4.21 -22.78 10.88
C LYS A 79 4.55 -21.87 9.70
N ILE A 80 4.63 -22.42 8.48
CA ILE A 80 4.97 -21.63 7.28
C ILE A 80 3.82 -20.66 6.96
N ARG A 81 2.57 -21.13 7.03
CA ARG A 81 1.39 -20.30 6.83
C ARG A 81 1.35 -19.12 7.81
N THR A 82 1.55 -19.37 9.11
CA THR A 82 1.60 -18.30 10.13
C THR A 82 2.68 -17.28 9.81
N ILE A 83 3.90 -17.74 9.48
CA ILE A 83 5.02 -16.84 9.14
C ILE A 83 4.68 -15.98 7.92
N VAL A 84 4.16 -16.59 6.86
CA VAL A 84 3.75 -15.89 5.64
C VAL A 84 2.66 -14.85 5.96
N HIS A 85 1.67 -15.23 6.76
CA HIS A 85 0.55 -14.35 7.11
C HIS A 85 1.00 -13.17 7.99
N VAL A 86 1.87 -13.41 8.97
CA VAL A 86 2.45 -12.35 9.81
C VAL A 86 3.33 -11.41 8.98
N ALA A 87 4.20 -11.96 8.13
CA ALA A 87 5.07 -11.16 7.26
C ALA A 87 4.27 -10.30 6.27
N TRP A 88 3.18 -10.86 5.73
CA TRP A 88 2.23 -10.14 4.90
C TRP A 88 1.60 -8.97 5.67
N THR A 89 1.06 -9.25 6.85
CA THR A 89 0.38 -8.24 7.68
C THR A 89 1.31 -7.08 8.05
N ILE A 90 2.53 -7.38 8.48
CA ILE A 90 3.54 -6.36 8.82
C ILE A 90 3.85 -5.49 7.60
N SER A 91 4.13 -6.13 6.45
CA SER A 91 4.52 -5.42 5.24
C SER A 91 3.40 -4.54 4.69
N ASN A 92 2.17 -5.04 4.70
CA ASN A 92 1.00 -4.28 4.27
C ASN A 92 0.71 -3.11 5.21
N HIS A 93 0.82 -3.32 6.53
CA HIS A 93 0.65 -2.27 7.53
C HIS A 93 1.60 -1.10 7.27
N TYR A 94 2.91 -1.35 7.18
CA TYR A 94 3.88 -0.30 6.92
C TYR A 94 3.65 0.38 5.57
N SER A 95 3.36 -0.38 4.50
CA SER A 95 3.08 0.19 3.18
C SER A 95 1.90 1.17 3.21
N THR A 96 0.79 0.80 3.86
CA THR A 96 -0.41 1.62 3.94
C THR A 96 -0.18 2.88 4.77
N TRP A 97 0.37 2.75 5.98
CA TRP A 97 0.57 3.91 6.85
C TRP A 97 1.66 4.87 6.33
N LEU A 98 2.70 4.37 5.65
CA LEU A 98 3.68 5.22 4.98
C LEU A 98 3.05 5.95 3.78
N ALA A 99 2.19 5.30 3.01
CA ALA A 99 1.44 5.94 1.93
C ALA A 99 0.50 7.04 2.48
N THR A 100 -0.24 6.78 3.55
CA THR A 100 -1.08 7.80 4.22
C THR A 100 -0.26 8.98 4.73
N SER A 101 0.89 8.70 5.36
CA SER A 101 1.83 9.75 5.81
C SER A 101 2.32 10.61 4.64
N LEU A 102 2.57 10.00 3.49
CA LEU A 102 2.97 10.70 2.26
C LEU A 102 1.83 11.57 1.69
N SER A 103 0.58 11.08 1.72
CA SER A 103 -0.60 11.87 1.32
C SER A 103 -0.79 13.13 2.17
N ILE A 104 -0.67 12.98 3.50
CA ILE A 104 -0.74 14.09 4.45
C ILE A 104 0.42 15.07 4.18
N PHE A 105 1.61 14.55 3.91
CA PHE A 105 2.76 15.36 3.57
C PHE A 105 2.51 16.20 2.32
N TYR A 106 1.99 15.62 1.23
CA TYR A 106 1.69 16.38 0.01
C TYR A 106 0.69 17.50 0.24
N PHE A 107 -0.36 17.27 1.03
CA PHE A 107 -1.30 18.30 1.43
C PHE A 107 -0.60 19.47 2.15
N HIS A 108 0.24 19.18 3.16
CA HIS A 108 0.93 20.23 3.93
C HIS A 108 1.77 21.15 3.04
N PHE A 109 2.48 20.59 2.04
CA PHE A 109 3.33 21.37 1.14
C PHE A 109 2.53 22.24 0.15
N SER A 110 1.35 21.78 -0.26
CA SER A 110 0.50 22.53 -1.19
C SER A 110 -0.38 23.57 -0.50
N SER A 111 -0.57 23.47 0.81
CA SER A 111 -1.30 24.46 1.58
C SER A 111 -0.40 25.67 1.86
N LEU A 112 -0.70 26.83 1.27
CA LEU A 112 -0.08 28.13 1.62
C LEU A 112 -0.23 28.49 3.12
N ILE A 113 -1.07 27.74 3.85
CA ILE A 113 -1.40 27.97 5.26
C ILE A 113 -0.24 27.54 6.19
N PHE A 114 0.63 26.62 5.75
CA PHE A 114 1.76 26.13 6.56
C PHE A 114 3.12 26.56 5.98
N LEU A 115 3.49 27.83 6.22
CA LEU A 115 4.79 28.40 5.81
C LEU A 115 6.02 27.91 6.64
N HIS A 116 5.86 26.97 7.58
CA HIS A 116 6.92 26.57 8.54
C HIS A 116 6.88 25.07 8.93
N PRO A 117 8.01 24.46 9.35
CA PRO A 117 9.23 24.14 8.60
C PRO A 117 9.38 22.62 8.37
N LYS A 118 10.25 22.22 7.42
CA LYS A 118 10.59 20.83 7.01
C LYS A 118 10.87 19.81 8.15
N TRP A 119 11.11 20.28 9.37
CA TRP A 119 11.43 19.45 10.55
C TRP A 119 10.19 18.83 11.22
N ARG A 120 9.03 19.51 11.21
CA ARG A 120 7.76 19.00 11.76
C ARG A 120 7.28 17.74 11.04
N VAL A 121 7.64 17.60 9.77
CA VAL A 121 7.28 16.46 8.92
C VAL A 121 7.88 15.15 9.42
N LYS A 122 9.20 15.12 9.69
CA LYS A 122 9.85 13.88 10.15
C LYS A 122 9.19 13.41 11.44
N SER A 123 8.88 14.37 12.32
CA SER A 123 8.18 14.11 13.57
C SER A 123 6.78 13.53 13.34
N VAL A 124 5.96 14.08 12.42
CA VAL A 124 4.60 13.59 12.18
C VAL A 124 4.61 12.17 11.59
N ALA A 125 5.45 11.91 10.58
CA ALA A 125 5.56 10.58 9.99
C ALA A 125 6.08 9.55 11.01
N LEU A 126 7.11 9.90 11.79
CA LEU A 126 7.63 9.03 12.85
C LEU A 126 6.60 8.79 13.96
N MET A 127 5.87 9.82 14.38
CA MET A 127 4.82 9.67 15.38
C MET A 127 3.65 8.82 14.89
N MET A 128 3.25 8.96 13.62
CA MET A 128 2.28 8.06 13.01
C MET A 128 2.78 6.63 13.00
N MET A 129 4.01 6.38 12.53
CA MET A 129 4.60 5.04 12.54
C MET A 129 4.66 4.44 13.96
N LEU A 130 5.03 5.23 14.96
CA LEU A 130 5.10 4.78 16.34
C LEU A 130 3.71 4.45 16.88
N GLY A 131 2.72 5.31 16.64
CA GLY A 131 1.34 5.09 17.07
C GLY A 131 0.71 3.85 16.41
N THR A 132 1.01 3.63 15.12
CA THR A 132 0.41 2.51 14.37
C THR A 132 1.11 1.19 14.66
N SER A 133 2.36 1.21 15.14
CA SER A 133 3.08 0.00 15.58
C SER A 133 2.36 -0.73 16.72
N LEU A 134 1.65 -0.01 17.60
CA LEU A 134 0.80 -0.64 18.63
C LEU A 134 -0.38 -1.39 18.00
N ILE A 135 -1.01 -0.80 16.98
CA ILE A 135 -2.09 -1.44 16.22
C ILE A 135 -1.56 -2.69 15.52
N LEU A 136 -0.36 -2.63 14.94
CA LEU A 136 0.30 -3.78 14.32
C LEU A 136 0.54 -4.92 15.33
N PHE A 137 1.01 -4.59 16.53
CA PHE A 137 1.23 -5.59 17.57
C PHE A 137 -0.07 -6.31 17.95
N ILE A 138 -1.16 -5.56 18.16
CA ILE A 138 -2.49 -6.13 18.43
C ILE A 138 -2.95 -6.99 17.24
N GLN A 139 -2.75 -6.52 16.01
CA GLN A 139 -3.14 -7.26 14.81
C GLN A 139 -2.43 -8.61 14.69
N VAL A 140 -1.12 -8.65 14.93
CA VAL A 140 -0.33 -9.88 14.91
C VAL A 140 -0.73 -10.82 16.06
N ALA A 141 -1.00 -10.28 17.25
CA ALA A 141 -1.46 -11.06 18.39
C ALA A 141 -2.81 -11.74 18.13
N VAL A 142 -3.79 -10.99 17.61
CA VAL A 142 -5.11 -11.53 17.24
C VAL A 142 -4.99 -12.62 16.17
N LEU A 143 -4.18 -12.39 15.14
CA LEU A 143 -3.93 -13.40 14.09
C LEU A 143 -3.35 -14.69 14.67
N SER A 144 -2.34 -14.56 15.54
CA SER A 144 -1.68 -15.70 16.17
C SER A 144 -2.63 -16.50 17.07
N ILE A 145 -3.50 -15.81 17.81
CA ILE A 145 -4.52 -16.42 18.66
C ILE A 145 -5.60 -17.10 17.80
N GLY A 146 -6.08 -16.44 16.74
CA GLY A 146 -7.08 -16.99 15.83
C GLY A 146 -6.61 -18.29 15.17
N GLU A 147 -5.38 -18.31 14.66
CA GLU A 147 -4.79 -19.52 14.07
C GLU A 147 -4.57 -20.63 15.11
N ALA A 148 -4.16 -20.31 16.34
CA ALA A 148 -4.00 -21.28 17.42
C ALA A 148 -5.34 -21.91 17.84
N ILE A 149 -6.44 -21.14 17.78
CA ILE A 149 -7.77 -21.63 18.12
C ILE A 149 -8.34 -22.52 17.02
N GLN A 150 -8.10 -22.18 15.75
CA GLN A 150 -8.51 -23.02 14.61
C GLN A 150 -7.88 -24.42 14.65
N ILE A 151 -6.68 -24.58 15.23
CA ILE A 151 -6.07 -25.89 15.49
C ILE A 151 -6.83 -26.67 16.58
N LYS A 152 -7.24 -26.00 17.66
CA LYS A 152 -7.91 -26.62 18.81
C LYS A 152 -9.40 -26.91 18.57
N GLU A 153 -9.92 -26.52 17.41
CA GLU A 153 -11.33 -26.65 17.04
C GLU A 153 -11.81 -28.10 16.89
N TYR A 154 -10.87 -29.07 16.91
CA TYR A 154 -11.14 -30.52 16.84
C TYR A 154 -11.63 -31.14 18.17
N GLU A 155 -11.61 -30.44 19.32
CA GLU A 155 -11.95 -31.07 20.64
C GLU A 155 -13.01 -30.34 21.49
N GLY A 156 -13.51 -29.15 21.09
CA GLY A 156 -14.37 -28.31 21.95
C GLY A 156 -15.90 -28.49 21.82
N ASN A 157 -16.66 -28.03 22.83
CA ASN A 157 -18.14 -27.98 22.86
C ASN A 157 -18.72 -26.95 21.86
N ALA A 158 -19.86 -27.25 21.22
CA ALA A 158 -20.47 -26.43 20.17
C ALA A 158 -20.79 -24.97 20.57
N THR A 159 -21.24 -24.73 21.81
CA THR A 159 -21.55 -23.38 22.33
C THR A 159 -20.29 -22.52 22.55
N GLN A 160 -19.16 -23.14 22.86
CA GLN A 160 -17.89 -22.43 23.01
C GLN A 160 -17.34 -22.00 21.65
N LYS A 161 -17.58 -22.81 20.61
CA LYS A 161 -17.19 -22.52 19.22
C LYS A 161 -17.90 -21.29 18.66
N THR A 162 -19.22 -21.17 18.88
CA THR A 162 -20.00 -20.02 18.40
C THR A 162 -19.54 -18.71 19.04
N LYS A 163 -19.41 -18.69 20.38
CA LYS A 163 -18.95 -17.51 21.13
C LYS A 163 -17.56 -17.05 20.69
N LEU A 164 -16.66 -18.00 20.40
CA LEU A 164 -15.30 -17.68 19.99
C LEU A 164 -15.26 -17.14 18.56
N ARG A 165 -16.02 -17.74 17.64
CA ARG A 165 -16.20 -17.25 16.27
C ARG A 165 -16.76 -15.82 16.24
N ASP A 166 -17.71 -15.51 17.11
CA ASP A 166 -18.26 -14.15 17.23
C ASP A 166 -17.20 -13.14 17.73
N ILE A 167 -16.37 -13.53 18.70
CA ILE A 167 -15.25 -12.71 19.18
C ILE A 167 -14.22 -12.47 18.08
N LEU A 168 -13.86 -13.51 17.30
CA LEU A 168 -12.93 -13.38 16.17
C LEU A 168 -13.51 -12.51 15.07
N HIS A 169 -14.80 -12.62 14.77
CA HIS A 169 -15.47 -11.76 13.79
C HIS A 169 -15.44 -10.30 14.22
N LEU A 170 -15.81 -10.01 15.47
CA LEU A 170 -15.75 -8.65 16.02
C LEU A 170 -14.32 -8.10 16.03
N SER A 171 -13.34 -8.94 16.35
CA SER A 171 -11.93 -8.57 16.32
C SER A 171 -11.47 -8.23 14.90
N ASN A 172 -11.85 -9.05 13.90
CA ASN A 172 -11.55 -8.80 12.49
C ASN A 172 -12.19 -7.50 11.98
N VAL A 173 -13.45 -7.21 12.34
CA VAL A 173 -14.12 -5.94 12.00
C VAL A 173 -13.40 -4.74 12.62
N THR A 174 -12.99 -4.88 13.88
CA THR A 174 -12.28 -3.82 14.61
C THR A 174 -10.89 -3.57 13.99
N LEU A 175 -10.15 -4.64 13.71
CA LEU A 175 -8.85 -4.57 13.04
C LEU A 175 -8.98 -3.99 11.64
N PHE A 176 -9.98 -4.40 10.86
CA PHE A 176 -10.23 -3.83 9.53
C PHE A 176 -10.46 -2.32 9.59
N THR A 177 -11.28 -1.87 10.55
CA THR A 177 -11.53 -0.44 10.78
C THR A 177 -10.23 0.30 11.10
N LEU A 178 -9.44 -0.20 12.07
CA LEU A 178 -8.21 0.45 12.51
C LEU A 178 -7.12 0.47 11.43
N THR A 179 -7.01 -0.59 10.63
CA THR A 179 -5.86 -0.81 9.73
C THR A 179 -6.13 -0.42 8.28
N ASN A 180 -7.40 -0.35 7.86
CA ASN A 180 -7.76 0.00 6.48
C ASN A 180 -8.63 1.26 6.42
N PHE A 181 -9.71 1.35 7.21
CA PHE A 181 -10.64 2.48 7.13
C PHE A 181 -9.99 3.79 7.58
N ILE A 182 -9.32 3.80 8.74
CA ILE A 182 -8.63 5.00 9.24
C ILE A 182 -7.60 5.54 8.24
N PRO A 183 -6.60 4.77 7.76
CA PRO A 183 -5.62 5.28 6.81
C PRO A 183 -6.24 5.69 5.47
N PHE A 184 -7.32 5.01 5.03
CA PHE A 184 -8.08 5.40 3.86
C PHE A 184 -8.73 6.78 4.05
N SER A 185 -9.48 6.99 5.14
CA SER A 185 -10.13 8.26 5.42
C SER A 185 -9.12 9.40 5.53
N MET A 186 -8.00 9.18 6.23
CA MET A 186 -6.92 10.17 6.35
C MET A 186 -6.32 10.53 4.97
N SER A 187 -6.05 9.53 4.13
CA SER A 187 -5.52 9.76 2.77
C SER A 187 -6.54 10.46 1.89
N LEU A 188 -7.82 10.05 1.93
CA LEU A 188 -8.92 10.66 1.18
C LEU A 188 -9.08 12.13 1.54
N THR A 189 -9.19 12.45 2.84
CA THR A 189 -9.28 13.85 3.30
C THR A 189 -8.07 14.66 2.87
N SER A 190 -6.86 14.11 2.97
CA SER A 190 -5.64 14.80 2.55
C SER A 190 -5.64 15.13 1.05
N PHE A 191 -6.03 14.18 0.19
CA PHE A 191 -6.12 14.41 -1.25
C PHE A 191 -7.23 15.40 -1.63
N LEU A 192 -8.41 15.32 -0.99
CA LEU A 192 -9.49 16.29 -1.23
C LEU A 192 -9.06 17.71 -0.83
N LEU A 193 -8.43 17.86 0.33
CA LEU A 193 -7.89 19.14 0.78
C LEU A 193 -6.75 19.65 -0.13
N LEU A 194 -5.90 18.75 -0.64
CA LEU A 194 -4.86 19.06 -1.61
C LEU A 194 -5.47 19.64 -2.90
N ILE A 195 -6.46 18.97 -3.47
CA ILE A 195 -7.16 19.42 -4.69
C ILE A 195 -7.83 20.77 -4.44
N PHE A 196 -8.52 20.92 -3.30
CA PHE A 196 -9.17 22.19 -2.94
C PHE A 196 -8.16 23.33 -2.77
N SER A 197 -7.01 23.07 -2.13
CA SER A 197 -5.94 24.04 -1.95
C SER A 197 -5.36 24.48 -3.30
N LEU A 198 -5.05 23.51 -4.17
CA LEU A 198 -4.54 23.77 -5.52
C LEU A 198 -5.55 24.58 -6.35
N TRP A 199 -6.84 24.24 -6.29
CA TRP A 199 -7.90 24.97 -6.97
C TRP A 199 -7.99 26.42 -6.49
N LYS A 200 -8.00 26.64 -5.16
CA LYS A 200 -8.03 27.97 -4.56
C LYS A 200 -6.80 28.80 -4.95
N HIS A 201 -5.62 28.17 -5.00
CA HIS A 201 -4.38 28.80 -5.41
C HIS A 201 -4.42 29.20 -6.89
N LEU A 202 -4.87 28.30 -7.77
CA LEU A 202 -4.99 28.54 -9.20
C LEU A 202 -5.95 29.71 -9.49
N ARG A 203 -7.07 29.82 -8.76
CA ARG A 203 -8.02 30.93 -8.90
C ARG A 203 -7.41 32.30 -8.52
N LYS A 204 -6.37 32.32 -7.69
CA LYS A 204 -5.68 33.55 -7.26
C LYS A 204 -4.48 33.92 -8.13
N MET A 205 -3.97 33.00 -8.95
CA MET A 205 -2.86 33.26 -9.87
C MET A 205 -3.34 33.87 -11.19
N GLN A 206 -2.54 34.75 -11.78
CA GLN A 206 -2.80 35.28 -13.12
C GLN A 206 -2.62 34.18 -14.17
N LEU A 207 -3.50 34.14 -15.18
CA LEU A 207 -3.59 33.09 -16.22
C LEU A 207 -2.30 32.86 -17.05
N ASN A 208 -1.34 33.78 -17.00
CA ASN A 208 -0.09 33.71 -17.78
C ASN A 208 1.13 33.24 -16.97
N ASP A 209 0.99 32.89 -15.69
CA ASP A 209 2.12 32.44 -14.89
C ASP A 209 2.56 31.02 -15.29
N PRO A 210 3.85 30.76 -15.57
CA PRO A 210 4.36 29.42 -15.91
C PRO A 210 4.06 28.36 -14.83
N SER A 211 3.91 28.80 -13.58
CA SER A 211 3.58 27.96 -12.43
C SER A 211 2.13 27.46 -12.44
N SER A 212 1.19 28.17 -13.09
CA SER A 212 -0.22 27.78 -13.17
C SER A 212 -0.40 26.46 -13.92
N LYS A 213 0.34 26.25 -15.02
CA LYS A 213 0.36 25.00 -15.80
C LYS A 213 0.84 23.80 -14.98
N ALA A 214 1.82 24.00 -14.11
CA ALA A 214 2.31 22.95 -13.21
C ALA A 214 1.26 22.58 -12.15
N HIS A 215 0.55 23.56 -11.59
CA HIS A 215 -0.52 23.34 -10.60
C HIS A 215 -1.74 22.64 -11.22
N VAL A 216 -2.16 23.04 -12.43
CA VAL A 216 -3.22 22.37 -13.18
C VAL A 216 -2.85 20.91 -13.47
N ARG A 217 -1.61 20.66 -13.92
CA ARG A 217 -1.13 19.30 -14.16
C ARG A 217 -1.12 18.46 -12.87
N ALA A 218 -0.73 19.03 -11.74
CA ALA A 218 -0.78 18.35 -10.44
C ALA A 218 -2.21 17.98 -10.04
N MET A 219 -3.19 18.87 -10.24
CA MET A 219 -4.62 18.59 -10.02
C MET A 219 -5.15 17.47 -10.92
N ILE A 220 -4.83 17.51 -12.21
CA ILE A 220 -5.24 16.47 -13.17
C ILE A 220 -4.65 15.11 -12.78
N MET A 221 -3.40 15.07 -12.32
CA MET A 221 -2.78 13.82 -11.85
C MET A 221 -3.36 13.32 -10.52
N ALA A 222 -3.85 14.22 -9.65
CA ALA A 222 -4.43 13.85 -8.35
C ALA A 222 -5.82 13.20 -8.44
N MET A 223 -6.61 13.48 -9.50
CA MET A 223 -7.96 12.91 -9.65
C MET A 223 -7.99 11.38 -9.85
N PRO A 224 -7.18 10.79 -10.76
CA PRO A 224 -7.08 9.34 -10.89
C PRO A 224 -6.66 8.63 -9.59
N PHE A 225 -5.84 9.28 -8.75
CA PHE A 225 -5.43 8.71 -7.47
C PHE A 225 -6.59 8.51 -6.50
N LEU A 226 -7.54 9.44 -6.46
CA LEU A 226 -8.74 9.29 -5.62
C LEU A 226 -9.56 8.07 -6.03
N ILE A 227 -9.74 7.89 -7.34
CA ILE A 227 -10.46 6.74 -7.89
C ILE A 227 -9.72 5.45 -7.54
N LEU A 228 -8.40 5.39 -7.76
CA LEU A 228 -7.60 4.21 -7.46
C LEU A 228 -7.57 3.90 -5.95
N LEU A 229 -7.54 4.92 -5.10
CA LEU A 229 -7.61 4.77 -3.64
C LEU A 229 -8.97 4.18 -3.22
N ALA A 230 -10.07 4.63 -3.85
CA ALA A 230 -11.40 4.07 -3.60
C ALA A 230 -11.51 2.62 -4.06
N ILE A 231 -10.99 2.28 -5.24
CA ILE A 231 -10.93 0.89 -5.76
C ILE A 231 -10.14 0.01 -4.81
N HIS A 232 -8.99 0.49 -4.32
CA HIS A 232 -8.15 -0.24 -3.37
C HIS A 232 -8.87 -0.53 -2.05
N PHE A 233 -9.54 0.48 -1.49
CA PHE A 233 -10.32 0.30 -0.26
C PHE A 233 -11.49 -0.68 -0.47
N LEU A 234 -12.21 -0.56 -1.59
CA LEU A 234 -13.32 -1.46 -1.91
C LEU A 234 -12.85 -2.90 -2.08
N SER A 235 -11.69 -3.11 -2.72
CA SER A 235 -11.05 -4.43 -2.83
C SER A 235 -10.72 -5.02 -1.46
N HIS A 236 -10.13 -4.23 -0.55
CA HIS A 236 -9.84 -4.70 0.81
C HIS A 236 -11.11 -5.03 1.60
N LEU A 237 -12.18 -4.27 1.40
CA LEU A 237 -13.48 -4.55 2.00
C LEU A 237 -14.06 -5.87 1.46
N MET A 238 -14.03 -6.08 0.14
CA MET A 238 -14.53 -7.30 -0.49
C MET A 238 -13.74 -8.54 -0.07
N THR A 239 -12.43 -8.45 0.03
CA THR A 239 -11.56 -9.57 0.44
C THR A 239 -11.75 -9.92 1.92
N THR A 240 -11.82 -8.92 2.80
CA THR A 240 -11.99 -9.14 4.25
C THR A 240 -13.36 -9.73 4.59
N PHE A 241 -14.41 -9.27 3.89
CA PHE A 241 -15.78 -9.73 4.12
C PHE A 241 -16.23 -10.78 3.11
N HIS A 242 -15.30 -11.45 2.41
CA HIS A 242 -15.60 -12.42 1.36
C HIS A 242 -16.67 -13.43 1.79
N HIS A 243 -16.47 -14.15 2.90
CA HIS A 243 -17.43 -15.15 3.38
C HIS A 243 -18.83 -14.61 3.67
N ASN A 244 -18.97 -13.31 3.96
CA ASN A 244 -20.26 -12.69 4.27
C ASN A 244 -20.91 -12.01 3.06
N VAL A 245 -20.10 -11.55 2.10
CA VAL A 245 -20.52 -10.66 1.00
C VAL A 245 -20.44 -11.35 -0.36
N MET A 246 -19.50 -12.27 -0.56
CA MET A 246 -19.19 -12.87 -1.85
C MET A 246 -19.09 -14.39 -1.73
N GLN A 247 -20.02 -15.13 -2.34
CA GLN A 247 -19.94 -16.61 -2.44
C GLN A 247 -19.14 -17.08 -3.68
N SER A 248 -18.65 -16.16 -4.50
CA SER A 248 -17.92 -16.46 -5.74
C SER A 248 -16.41 -16.35 -5.55
N GLU A 249 -15.71 -17.45 -5.79
CA GLU A 249 -14.25 -17.53 -5.79
C GLU A 249 -13.61 -16.63 -6.86
N LEU A 250 -14.29 -16.44 -8.00
CA LEU A 250 -13.87 -15.51 -9.05
C LEU A 250 -13.92 -14.06 -8.58
N ALA A 251 -14.97 -13.68 -7.85
CA ALA A 251 -15.10 -12.33 -7.32
C ALA A 251 -14.01 -12.02 -6.28
N PHE A 252 -13.64 -13.01 -5.46
CA PHE A 252 -12.51 -12.90 -4.53
C PHE A 252 -11.19 -12.66 -5.25
N MET A 253 -10.87 -13.49 -6.26
CA MET A 253 -9.64 -13.33 -7.05
C MET A 253 -9.58 -11.98 -7.77
N LEU A 254 -10.70 -11.54 -8.35
CA LEU A 254 -10.78 -10.22 -8.98
C LEU A 254 -10.59 -9.09 -7.97
N ALA A 255 -11.19 -9.19 -6.78
CA ALA A 255 -11.00 -8.22 -5.72
C ALA A 255 -9.52 -8.15 -5.30
N GLU A 256 -8.83 -9.26 -5.08
CA GLU A 256 -7.40 -9.27 -4.79
C GLU A 256 -6.56 -8.61 -5.90
N ALA A 257 -6.83 -8.96 -7.17
CA ALA A 257 -6.13 -8.35 -8.31
C ALA A 257 -6.33 -6.83 -8.36
N LEU A 258 -7.57 -6.34 -8.21
CA LEU A 258 -7.87 -4.91 -8.18
C LEU A 258 -7.16 -4.19 -7.03
N GLY A 259 -7.08 -4.82 -5.85
CA GLY A 259 -6.39 -4.30 -4.67
C GLY A 259 -4.91 -4.04 -4.92
N THR A 260 -4.30 -4.82 -5.81
CA THR A 260 -2.90 -4.66 -6.19
C THR A 260 -2.66 -3.61 -7.28
N ILE A 261 -3.68 -3.05 -7.91
CA ILE A 261 -3.47 -2.03 -8.95
C ILE A 261 -3.00 -0.71 -8.32
N TYR A 262 -3.63 -0.29 -7.23
CA TYR A 262 -3.36 1.01 -6.60
C TYR A 262 -1.90 1.20 -6.18
N PRO A 263 -1.25 0.30 -5.41
CA PRO A 263 0.14 0.52 -5.00
C PRO A 263 1.09 0.56 -6.21
N SER A 264 0.80 -0.20 -7.28
CA SER A 264 1.60 -0.20 -8.51
C SER A 264 1.51 1.15 -9.23
N VAL A 265 0.29 1.62 -9.51
CA VAL A 265 0.07 2.92 -10.17
C VAL A 265 0.64 4.05 -9.32
N HIS A 266 0.49 3.97 -7.99
CA HIS A 266 1.05 4.96 -7.08
C HIS A 266 2.56 5.09 -7.21
N SER A 267 3.31 4.00 -7.32
CA SER A 267 4.76 4.05 -7.52
C SER A 267 5.14 4.69 -8.87
N PHE A 268 4.43 4.34 -9.96
CA PHE A 268 4.68 4.95 -11.27
C PHE A 268 4.41 6.45 -11.28
N VAL A 269 3.33 6.89 -10.66
CA VAL A 269 3.01 8.31 -10.63
C VAL A 269 3.96 9.08 -9.71
N LEU A 270 4.47 8.48 -8.63
CA LEU A 270 5.56 9.10 -7.85
C LEU A 270 6.83 9.30 -8.68
N ILE A 271 7.19 8.33 -9.53
CA ILE A 271 8.33 8.45 -10.44
C ILE A 271 8.09 9.57 -11.46
N LEU A 272 6.90 9.63 -12.07
CA LEU A 272 6.56 10.61 -13.11
C LEU A 272 6.35 12.04 -12.56
N GLY A 273 5.78 12.15 -11.36
CA GLY A 273 5.45 13.42 -10.71
C GLY A 273 6.65 14.12 -10.08
N ASN A 274 7.79 13.43 -9.93
CA ASN A 274 9.02 13.99 -9.40
C ASN A 274 10.04 14.17 -10.53
N ASP A 275 10.37 15.41 -10.87
CA ASP A 275 11.29 15.75 -11.96
C ASP A 275 12.64 15.03 -11.88
N LYS A 276 13.12 14.80 -10.67
CA LYS A 276 14.39 14.10 -10.42
C LYS A 276 14.26 12.60 -10.72
N LEU A 277 13.21 11.95 -10.21
CA LEU A 277 12.96 10.52 -10.48
C LEU A 277 12.66 10.29 -11.96
N ARG A 278 11.92 11.20 -12.60
CA ARG A 278 11.63 11.19 -14.03
C ARG A 278 12.89 11.34 -14.89
N LYS A 279 13.79 12.26 -14.55
CA LYS A 279 15.06 12.41 -15.27
C LYS A 279 15.94 11.16 -15.12
N ALA A 280 16.01 10.60 -13.92
CA ALA A 280 16.74 9.38 -13.67
C ALA A 280 16.19 8.18 -14.47
N SER A 281 14.85 8.06 -14.59
CA SER A 281 14.25 6.94 -15.33
C SER A 281 14.49 7.07 -16.84
N LEU A 282 14.44 8.29 -17.38
CA LEU A 282 14.79 8.55 -18.78
C LEU A 282 16.26 8.23 -19.10
N LEU A 283 17.18 8.52 -18.18
CA LEU A 283 18.59 8.18 -18.36
C LEU A 283 18.81 6.67 -18.41
N VAL A 284 18.16 5.91 -17.50
CA VAL A 284 18.23 4.44 -17.53
C VAL A 284 17.64 3.87 -18.81
N LEU A 285 16.47 4.37 -19.25
CA LEU A 285 15.87 3.94 -20.52
C LEU A 285 16.76 4.25 -21.73
N TRP A 286 17.47 5.38 -21.71
CA TRP A 286 18.38 5.74 -22.79
C TRP A 286 19.61 4.83 -22.82
N GLN A 287 20.19 4.52 -21.66
CA GLN A 287 21.31 3.56 -21.54
C GLN A 287 20.92 2.16 -22.01
N LEU A 288 19.72 1.68 -21.67
CA LEU A 288 19.20 0.38 -22.13
C LEU A 288 18.91 0.33 -23.63
N ARG A 289 18.76 1.48 -24.29
CA ARG A 289 18.52 1.58 -25.74
C ARG A 289 19.82 1.72 -26.54
N CYS A 290 20.90 2.16 -25.90
CA CYS A 290 22.19 2.46 -26.52
C CYS A 290 23.31 1.48 -26.13
N GLY A 291 23.02 0.46 -25.32
CA GLY A 291 23.91 -0.67 -25.03
C GLY A 291 23.33 -1.95 -25.60
#